data_AF-A0A8J3CFV8-F1
#
_entry.id   AF-A0A8J3CFV8-F1
#
_cell.length_a   1.000
_cell.length_b   1.000
_cell.length_c   1.000
_cell.angle_alpha   90.00
_cell.angle_beta   90.00
_cell.angle_gamma   90.00
#
_symmetry.space_group_name_H-M   'P 1'
#
loop_
_entity.id
_entity.type
_entity.pdbx_description
1 polymer ?
#
loop_
_entity_poly.entity_id
_entity_poly.type
_entity_poly.pdbx_seq_one_letter_code
_entity_poly.pdbx_strand_id
1 'polypeptide(L)' 'MSHKPHSQQASSIKHLVRVSGAGADHNSNIAIAQAQGTVDQILSDSGVACTFLRPKNFMQNFSGFLAGMIKSGTFYTSQG' A
#
# COMPACT_ATOMS: atom_id res chain seq x y z
N MET A 1 -20.45 9.09 8.15
CA MET A 1 -20.49 8.36 6.86
C MET A 1 -20.18 6.90 7.15
N SER A 2 -21.18 6.02 7.02
CA SER A 2 -21.05 4.60 7.35
C SER A 2 -20.40 3.86 6.17
N HIS A 3 -19.18 3.36 6.33
CA HIS A 3 -18.54 2.49 5.36
C HIS A 3 -19.25 1.13 5.38
N LYS A 4 -20.12 0.90 4.40
CA LYS A 4 -20.78 -0.38 4.18
C LYS A 4 -19.75 -1.35 3.56
N PRO A 5 -19.34 -2.44 4.22
CA PRO A 5 -18.44 -3.41 3.60
C PRO A 5 -19.18 -4.04 2.43
N HIS A 6 -18.62 -3.92 1.22
CA HIS A 6 -19.08 -4.70 0.09
C HIS A 6 -18.63 -6.13 0.33
N SER A 7 -19.48 -6.90 1.00
CA SER A 7 -19.38 -8.35 1.13
C SER A 7 -19.44 -8.98 -0.26
N GLN A 8 -18.30 -9.08 -0.94
CA GLN A 8 -18.18 -9.96 -2.10
C GLN A 8 -17.80 -11.35 -1.61
N GLN A 9 -18.67 -12.30 -1.94
CA GLN A 9 -18.52 -13.76 -1.87
C GLN A 9 -17.15 -14.27 -1.41
N ALA A 10 -16.91 -14.32 -0.09
CA ALA A 10 -15.70 -14.93 0.48
C ALA A 10 -15.65 -16.46 0.27
N SER A 11 -16.74 -17.10 -0.16
CA SER A 11 -16.87 -18.56 -0.20
C SER A 11 -16.20 -19.25 -1.39
N SER A 12 -15.66 -18.52 -2.38
CA SER A 12 -15.02 -19.12 -3.56
C SER A 12 -13.57 -18.67 -3.82
N ILE A 13 -13.09 -17.63 -3.13
CA ILE A 13 -11.73 -17.12 -3.34
C ILE A 13 -10.75 -18.03 -2.62
N LYS A 14 -9.92 -18.74 -3.39
CA LYS A 14 -8.88 -19.63 -2.87
C LYS A 14 -7.60 -18.89 -2.48
N HIS A 15 -7.29 -17.79 -3.16
CA HIS A 15 -6.07 -17.02 -2.96
C HIS A 15 -6.26 -15.55 -3.38
N LEU A 16 -5.74 -14.63 -2.58
CA LEU A 16 -5.77 -13.19 -2.82
C LEU A 16 -4.36 -12.66 -3.02
N VAL A 17 -4.14 -11.94 -4.11
CA VAL A 17 -2.90 -11.18 -4.33
C VAL A 17 -3.22 -9.70 -4.20
N ARG A 18 -2.55 -9.02 -3.28
CA ARG A 18 -2.73 -7.58 -3.05
C ARG A 18 -1.45 -6.82 -3.33
N VAL A 19 -1.59 -5.69 -4.01
CA VAL A 19 -0.56 -4.65 -4.06
C VAL A 19 -0.73 -3.74 -2.84
N SER A 20 0.19 -3.88 -1.89
CA SER A 20 0.32 -3.08 -0.68
C SER A 20 1.45 -2.05 -0.88
N GLY A 21 2.15 -1.65 0.17
CA GLY A 21 3.32 -0.75 0.10
C GLY A 21 4.50 -1.26 0.92
N ALA A 22 5.71 -0.91 0.52
CA ALA A 22 6.89 -1.09 1.38
C ALA A 22 6.67 -0.36 2.72
N GLY A 23 7.05 -1.02 3.82
CA GLY A 23 6.83 -0.50 5.16
C GLY A 23 5.40 -0.60 5.69
N ALA A 24 4.50 -1.32 5.01
CA ALA A 24 3.15 -1.59 5.52
C ALA A 24 3.21 -2.27 6.91
N ASP A 25 2.71 -1.57 7.92
CA ASP A 25 2.69 -1.99 9.32
C ASP A 25 1.53 -1.29 10.04
N HIS A 26 0.60 -2.06 10.61
CA HIS A 26 -0.58 -1.51 11.28
C HIS A 26 -0.26 -0.73 12.56
N ASN A 27 0.95 -0.90 13.13
CA ASN A 27 1.43 -0.16 14.29
C ASN A 27 2.27 1.07 13.91
N SER A 28 2.45 1.35 12.62
CA SER A 28 3.28 2.48 12.17
C SER A 28 2.69 3.82 12.62
N ASN A 29 3.56 4.75 13.00
CA ASN A 29 3.22 6.16 13.19
C ASN A 29 3.18 6.95 11.87
N ILE A 30 3.56 6.34 10.74
CA ILE A 30 3.47 6.93 9.41
C ILE A 30 2.11 6.55 8.81
N ALA A 31 1.26 7.54 8.58
CA ALA A 31 -0.14 7.32 8.18
C ALA A 31 -0.32 6.37 6.98
N ILE A 32 0.52 6.49 5.94
CA ILE A 32 0.42 5.61 4.76
C ILE A 32 0.83 4.16 5.07
N ALA A 33 1.88 3.97 5.89
CA ALA A 33 2.32 2.64 6.33
C ALA A 33 1.26 1.99 7.22
N GLN A 34 0.67 2.77 8.14
CA GLN A 34 -0.43 2.34 9.00
C GLN A 34 -1.61 1.87 8.17
N ALA A 35 -2.09 2.70 7.23
CA ALA A 35 -3.24 2.37 6.40
C ALA A 35 -3.01 1.10 5.56
N GLN A 36 -1.83 0.96 4.95
CA GLN A 36 -1.49 -0.26 4.19
C GLN A 36 -1.45 -1.49 5.09
N GLY A 37 -0.80 -1.37 6.26
CA GLY A 37 -0.66 -2.45 7.24
C GLY A 37 -1.98 -2.87 7.88
N THR A 38 -2.89 -1.93 8.17
CA THR A 38 -4.22 -2.24 8.71
C THR A 38 -5.02 -3.10 7.74
N VAL A 39 -5.01 -2.78 6.45
CA VAL A 39 -5.69 -3.61 5.46
C VAL A 39 -4.96 -4.95 5.27
N ASP A 40 -3.61 -5.00 5.39
CA ASP A 40 -2.85 -6.26 5.31
C ASP A 40 -3.28 -7.18 6.45
N GLN A 41 -3.45 -6.61 7.65
CA GLN A 41 -3.91 -7.32 8.84
C GLN A 41 -5.34 -7.86 8.64
N ILE A 42 -6.28 -7.02 8.20
CA ILE A 42 -7.68 -7.44 7.94
C ILE A 42 -7.75 -8.61 6.96
N LEU A 43 -6.94 -8.58 5.89
CA LEU A 43 -6.91 -9.66 4.90
C LEU A 43 -6.24 -10.92 5.43
N SER A 44 -5.18 -10.78 6.24
CA SER A 44 -4.53 -11.91 6.90
C SER A 44 -5.46 -12.60 7.89
N ASP A 45 -6.26 -11.83 8.62
CA ASP A 45 -7.22 -12.32 9.61
C ASP A 45 -8.47 -12.95 8.96
N SER A 46 -8.67 -12.77 7.65
CA SER A 46 -9.83 -13.31 6.93
C SER A 46 -9.78 -14.83 6.71
N GLY A 47 -8.63 -15.47 6.92
CA GLY A 47 -8.41 -16.90 6.66
C GLY A 47 -8.24 -17.26 5.17
N VAL A 48 -8.34 -16.30 4.26
CA VAL A 48 -8.04 -16.50 2.83
C VAL A 48 -6.53 -16.47 2.64
N ALA A 49 -5.97 -17.42 1.88
CA ALA A 49 -4.55 -17.42 1.54
C ALA A 49 -4.19 -16.12 0.80
N CYS A 50 -3.16 -15.42 1.27
CA CYS A 50 -2.79 -14.09 0.75
C CYS A 50 -1.33 -14.02 0.29
N THR A 51 -1.08 -13.22 -0.74
CA THR A 51 0.25 -12.72 -1.10
C THR A 51 0.23 -11.20 -1.16
N PHE A 52 1.08 -10.57 -0.35
CA PHE A 52 1.24 -9.11 -0.33
C PHE A 52 2.46 -8.70 -1.14
N LEU A 53 2.23 -8.00 -2.25
CA LEU A 53 3.28 -7.35 -3.03
C LEU A 53 3.51 -5.97 -2.42
N ARG A 54 4.74 -5.70 -1.94
CA ARG A 54 5.09 -4.46 -1.21
C ARG A 54 6.11 -3.62 -1.99
N PRO A 55 5.72 -3.00 -3.12
CA PRO A 55 6.62 -2.12 -3.87
C PRO A 55 7.00 -0.88 -3.06
N LYS A 56 8.22 -0.36 -3.29
CA LYS A 56 8.72 0.85 -2.61
C LYS A 56 8.18 2.13 -3.22
N ASN A 57 8.28 2.27 -4.54
CA ASN A 57 7.87 3.47 -5.27
C ASN A 57 7.67 3.14 -6.76
N PHE A 58 7.00 4.05 -7.46
CA PHE A 58 6.88 4.00 -8.92
C PHE A 58 7.93 4.88 -9.58
N MET A 59 8.49 4.45 -10.71
CA MET A 59 9.48 5.26 -11.44
C MET A 59 8.86 6.52 -12.05
N GLN A 60 7.56 6.48 -12.35
CA GLN A 60 6.77 7.62 -12.81
C GLN A 60 6.77 8.79 -11.81
N ASN A 61 7.02 8.52 -10.52
CA ASN A 61 7.16 9.59 -9.53
C ASN A 61 8.37 10.47 -9.83
N PHE A 62 9.45 9.92 -10.41
CA PHE A 62 10.65 10.67 -10.79
C PHE A 62 10.45 11.51 -12.06
N SER A 63 9.79 10.94 -13.07
CA SER A 63 9.51 11.66 -14.33
C SER A 63 8.28 12.58 -14.26
N GLY A 64 7.45 12.45 -13.23
CA GLY A 64 6.26 13.25 -12.97
C GLY A 64 6.44 14.19 -11.78
N PHE A 65 5.96 13.77 -10.59
CA PHE A 65 5.90 14.60 -9.39
C PHE A 65 7.25 15.23 -9.00
N LEU A 66 8.34 14.46 -9.04
CA LEU A 66 9.67 14.92 -8.64
C LEU A 66 10.45 15.57 -9.79
N ALA A 67 9.91 15.59 -11.02
CA ALA A 67 10.66 15.98 -12.22
C ALA A 67 11.16 17.42 -12.15
N GLY A 68 10.38 18.34 -11.57
CA GLY A 68 10.78 19.74 -11.41
C GLY A 68 12.04 19.89 -10.54
N MET A 69 12.07 19.22 -9.39
CA MET A 69 13.23 19.23 -8.49
C MET A 69 14.47 18.66 -9.18
N ILE A 70 14.34 17.48 -9.78
CA ILE A 70 15.43 16.81 -10.50
C ILE A 70 16.02 17.71 -11.58
N LYS A 71 15.17 18.37 -12.39
CA LYS A 71 15.62 19.29 -13.45
C LYS A 71 16.32 20.54 -12.92
N SER A 72 15.97 20.99 -11.71
CA SER A 72 16.64 22.10 -11.03
C SER A 72 17.94 21.70 -10.30
N GLY A 73 18.35 20.42 -10.39
CA GLY A 73 19.54 19.92 -9.71
C GLY A 73 19.38 19.74 -8.20
N THR A 74 18.14 19.69 -7.69
CA THR A 74 17.85 19.46 -6.27
C THR A 74 17.04 18.17 -6.08
N PHE A 75 17.20 17.51 -4.93
CA PHE A 75 16.45 16.29 -4.63
C PHE A 75 16.16 16.18 -3.13
N TYR A 76 14.91 16.49 -2.76
CA TYR A 76 14.41 16.38 -1.40
C TYR A 76 13.24 15.40 -1.39
N THR A 77 13.38 14.31 -0.65
CA THR A 77 12.35 13.29 -0.58
C THR A 77 12.44 12.53 0.75
N SER A 78 11.29 12.08 1.26
CA SER A 78 11.22 11.13 2.38
C SER A 78 11.47 9.69 1.92
N GLN A 79 11.68 9.46 0.62
CA GLN A 79 11.98 8.16 0.05
C GLN A 79 13.45 7.80 0.33
N GLY A 80 13.73 7.29 1.53
CA GLY A 80 15.02 6.71 1.98
C GLY A 80 14.88 5.23 2.23
#